data_AF-A0A449ASC1-F1
#
_entry.id   AF-A0A449ASC1-F1
#
_cell.length_a   1.000
_cell.length_b   1.000
_cell.length_c   1.000
_cell.angle_alpha   90.00
_cell.angle_beta   90.00
_cell.angle_gamma   90.00
#
_symmetry.space_group_name_H-M   'P 1'
#
loop_
_entity.id
_entity.type
_entity.pdbx_description
1 polymer ?
#
loop_
_entity_poly.entity_id
_entity_poly.type
_entity_poly.pdbx_seq_one_letter_code
_entity_poly.pdbx_strand_id
1 'polypeptide(L)'
;MKKIFLFNRKKSVNEEQLFDLYSKYNEIVEKQSSKILSFETIMSKPLLNNNLGFNSSEFKEIKNRLEKAVEKREEIKFADFTITFNLNLKYSSVTMVPLLSQQEFYSDNYVNSFDRDEDYTMNRLMYDMNVEIRKLLEKGYYLEIIPNTVIFQDYDSLKLFFSKELTSKIA
;
A
#
# COMPACT_ATOMS: atom_id res chain seq x y z
N MET A 1 -44.39 24.03 38.64
CA MET A 1 -43.39 23.17 37.97
C MET A 1 -42.88 23.88 36.72
N LYS A 2 -41.58 24.23 36.67
CA LYS A 2 -40.96 24.91 35.52
C LYS A 2 -40.57 23.87 34.46
N LYS A 3 -41.12 23.98 33.25
CA LYS A 3 -40.67 23.20 32.10
C LYS A 3 -39.29 23.70 31.66
N ILE A 4 -38.27 22.86 31.80
CA ILE A 4 -36.95 23.10 31.23
C ILE A 4 -37.00 22.62 29.78
N PHE A 5 -36.87 23.55 28.84
CA PHE A 5 -36.64 23.22 27.43
C PHE A 5 -35.18 22.84 27.25
N LEU A 6 -34.89 21.53 27.20
CA LEU A 6 -33.61 21.01 26.75
C LEU A 6 -33.60 21.05 25.22
N PHE A 7 -32.63 21.79 24.65
CA PHE A 7 -32.27 21.90 23.24
C PHE A 7 -33.02 22.92 22.36
N ASN A 8 -32.65 24.19 22.54
CA ASN A 8 -32.55 25.12 21.41
C ASN A 8 -31.38 24.67 20.50
N ARG A 9 -31.64 23.94 19.41
CA ARG A 9 -30.64 23.75 18.34
C ARG A 9 -30.80 24.86 17.30
N LYS A 10 -29.98 25.91 17.42
CA LYS A 10 -29.49 26.65 16.25
C LYS A 10 -28.02 27.05 16.46
N LYS A 11 -27.25 26.84 15.38
CA LYS A 11 -25.80 27.02 15.15
C LYS A 11 -24.91 25.88 15.69
N SER A 12 -23.96 25.35 14.94
CA SER A 12 -23.40 25.67 13.61
C SER A 12 -23.34 24.38 12.78
N VAL A 13 -23.44 24.51 11.45
CA VAL A 13 -22.79 23.54 10.56
C VAL A 13 -21.30 23.77 10.79
N ASN A 14 -20.75 23.24 11.87
CA ASN A 14 -19.32 23.02 11.92
C ASN A 14 -19.09 21.91 10.94
N GLU A 15 -18.51 22.28 9.79
CA GLU A 15 -17.51 21.49 9.07
C GLU A 15 -17.18 20.23 9.87
N GLU A 16 -17.83 19.12 9.55
CA GLU A 16 -17.23 17.83 9.78
C GLU A 16 -15.84 17.99 9.20
N GLN A 17 -14.81 17.92 10.04
CA GLN A 17 -13.44 17.90 9.58
C GLN A 17 -13.39 16.82 8.50
N LEU A 18 -13.39 17.24 7.24
CA LEU A 18 -13.14 16.38 6.10
C LEU A 18 -11.81 15.73 6.44
N PHE A 19 -11.86 14.46 6.85
CA PHE A 19 -10.68 13.69 7.15
C PHE A 19 -9.82 13.75 5.89
N ASP A 20 -8.74 14.51 5.92
CA ASP A 20 -7.82 14.61 4.80
C ASP A 20 -7.11 13.26 4.69
N LEU A 21 -7.67 12.41 3.83
CA LEU A 21 -7.23 11.05 3.55
C LEU A 21 -5.73 10.97 3.24
N TYR A 22 -5.16 12.03 2.68
CA TYR A 22 -3.77 12.07 2.21
C TYR A 22 -2.82 12.77 3.18
N SER A 23 -3.35 13.46 4.21
CA SER A 23 -2.54 14.23 5.16
C SER A 23 -1.41 13.42 5.78
N LYS A 24 -1.67 12.16 6.14
CA LYS A 24 -0.67 11.26 6.74
C LYS A 24 0.41 10.84 5.75
N TYR A 25 0.05 10.59 4.49
CA TYR A 25 1.04 10.33 3.45
C TYR A 25 1.97 11.55 3.28
N ASN A 26 1.39 12.74 3.11
CA ASN A 26 2.14 13.98 2.93
C ASN A 26 3.06 14.25 4.12
N GLU A 27 2.55 14.09 5.35
CA GLU A 27 3.34 14.25 6.58
C GLU A 27 4.56 13.32 6.61
N ILE A 28 4.39 12.04 6.21
CA ILE A 28 5.49 11.07 6.22
C ILE A 28 6.51 11.41 5.13
N VAL A 29 6.07 11.74 3.92
CA VAL A 29 6.97 12.12 2.82
C VAL A 29 7.77 13.36 3.20
N GLU A 30 7.16 14.36 3.83
CA GLU A 30 7.85 15.58 4.27
C GLU A 30 8.84 15.32 5.41
N LYS A 31 8.45 14.54 6.43
CA LYS A 31 9.24 14.40 7.67
C LYS A 31 10.22 13.22 7.68
N GLN A 32 9.98 12.19 6.87
CA GLN A 32 10.71 10.92 6.89
C GLN A 32 11.28 10.54 5.52
N SER A 33 11.35 11.46 4.56
CA SER A 33 11.85 11.22 3.19
C SER A 33 13.15 10.40 3.14
N SER A 34 14.10 10.65 4.04
CA SER A 34 15.39 9.94 4.11
C SER A 34 15.30 8.47 4.52
N LYS A 35 14.16 8.03 5.06
CA LYS A 35 13.88 6.64 5.47
C LYS A 35 12.92 5.92 4.52
N ILE A 36 12.40 6.61 3.51
CA ILE A 36 11.57 6.00 2.48
C ILE A 36 12.49 5.32 1.48
N LEU A 37 12.33 4.01 1.32
CA LEU A 37 13.07 3.20 0.37
C LEU A 37 12.20 2.94 -0.84
N SER A 38 12.69 3.32 -2.02
CA SER A 38 12.06 3.01 -3.30
C SER A 38 12.12 1.51 -3.60
N PHE A 39 11.26 1.05 -4.51
CA PHE A 39 11.27 -0.34 -4.96
C PHE A 39 12.64 -0.77 -5.51
N GLU A 40 13.32 0.07 -6.31
CA GLU A 40 14.69 -0.20 -6.78
C GLU A 40 15.69 -0.37 -5.62
N THR A 41 15.54 0.42 -4.56
CA THR A 41 16.40 0.32 -3.36
C THR A 41 16.14 -0.99 -2.63
N ILE A 42 14.88 -1.37 -2.46
CA ILE A 42 14.46 -2.64 -1.85
C ILE A 42 15.02 -3.82 -2.65
N MET A 43 14.95 -3.77 -3.99
CA MET A 43 15.38 -4.84 -4.89
C MET A 43 16.89 -4.97 -5.05
N SER A 44 17.67 -3.99 -4.61
CA SER A 44 19.14 -4.00 -4.78
C SER A 44 19.79 -5.27 -4.22
N LYS A 45 19.40 -5.69 -3.01
CA LYS A 45 19.96 -6.88 -2.34
C LYS A 45 19.40 -8.21 -2.88
N PRO A 46 18.09 -8.37 -3.12
CA PRO A 46 17.54 -9.53 -3.83
C PRO A 46 18.20 -9.78 -5.18
N LEU A 47 18.41 -8.73 -5.99
CA LEU A 47 19.08 -8.86 -7.29
C LEU A 47 20.53 -9.32 -7.13
N LEU A 48 21.28 -8.71 -6.22
CA LEU A 48 22.67 -9.10 -5.94
C LEU A 48 22.78 -10.58 -5.51
N ASN A 49 21.90 -11.04 -4.62
CA ASN A 49 21.88 -12.43 -4.14
C ASN A 49 21.59 -13.46 -5.25
N ASN A 50 20.91 -13.02 -6.31
CA ASN A 50 20.54 -13.86 -7.45
C ASN A 50 21.47 -13.67 -8.66
N ASN A 51 22.57 -12.92 -8.51
CA ASN A 51 23.46 -12.55 -9.61
C ASN A 51 22.74 -11.84 -10.78
N LEU A 52 21.70 -11.07 -10.45
CA LEU A 52 20.91 -10.29 -11.39
C LEU A 52 21.23 -8.80 -11.22
N GLY A 53 20.91 -8.00 -12.23
CA GLY A 53 20.97 -6.55 -12.18
C GLY A 53 19.64 -5.91 -12.58
N PHE A 54 19.55 -4.58 -12.45
CA PHE A 54 18.34 -3.81 -12.82
C PHE A 54 17.97 -3.88 -14.31
N ASN A 55 18.83 -4.43 -15.15
CA ASN A 55 18.55 -4.64 -16.58
C ASN A 55 18.07 -6.06 -16.91
N SER A 56 18.05 -6.98 -15.93
CA SER A 56 17.59 -8.35 -16.08
C SER A 56 16.13 -8.41 -16.52
N SER A 57 15.77 -9.48 -17.26
CA SER A 57 14.40 -9.77 -17.66
C SER A 57 13.47 -9.90 -16.45
N GLU A 58 13.97 -10.51 -15.38
CA GLU A 58 13.25 -10.85 -14.18
C GLU A 58 12.85 -9.60 -13.40
N PHE A 59 13.79 -8.66 -13.20
CA PHE A 59 13.48 -7.39 -12.57
C PHE A 59 12.47 -6.57 -13.38
N LYS A 60 12.67 -6.50 -14.70
CA LYS A 60 11.75 -5.81 -15.61
C LYS A 60 10.35 -6.42 -15.58
N GLU A 61 10.26 -7.74 -15.53
CA GLU A 61 8.99 -8.45 -15.48
C GLU A 61 8.27 -8.22 -14.15
N ILE A 62 8.97 -8.26 -13.01
CA ILE A 62 8.39 -7.89 -11.70
C ILE A 62 7.85 -6.46 -11.74
N LYS A 63 8.65 -5.50 -12.24
CA LYS A 63 8.25 -4.10 -12.35
C LYS A 63 7.01 -3.92 -13.23
N ASN A 64 7.01 -4.52 -14.42
CA ASN A 64 5.89 -4.50 -15.36
C ASN A 64 4.62 -5.13 -14.78
N ARG A 65 4.74 -6.24 -14.04
CA ARG A 65 3.61 -6.87 -13.34
C ARG A 65 3.04 -5.98 -12.25
N LEU A 66 3.90 -5.31 -11.46
CA LEU A 66 3.45 -4.35 -10.44
C LEU A 66 2.75 -3.15 -11.07
N GLU A 67 3.33 -2.55 -12.10
CA GLU A 67 2.76 -1.41 -12.82
C GLU A 67 1.37 -1.75 -13.37
N LYS A 68 1.24 -2.89 -14.07
CA LYS A 68 -0.05 -3.36 -14.60
C LYS A 68 -1.07 -3.64 -13.51
N ALA A 69 -0.66 -4.26 -12.40
CA ALA A 69 -1.55 -4.55 -11.29
C ALA A 69 -2.10 -3.27 -10.67
N VAL A 70 -1.25 -2.24 -10.49
CA VAL A 70 -1.66 -0.92 -10.00
C VAL A 70 -2.61 -0.22 -10.98
N GLU A 71 -2.29 -0.22 -12.28
CA GLU A 71 -3.12 0.39 -13.32
C GLU A 71 -4.52 -0.23 -13.38
N LYS A 72 -4.59 -1.56 -13.32
CA LYS A 72 -5.83 -2.32 -13.41
C LYS A 72 -6.56 -2.48 -12.09
N ARG A 73 -5.97 -2.02 -10.98
CA ARG A 73 -6.49 -2.21 -9.61
C ARG A 73 -6.64 -3.70 -9.24
N GLU A 74 -5.75 -4.53 -9.78
CA GLU A 74 -5.66 -5.95 -9.43
C GLU A 74 -4.98 -6.09 -8.06
N GLU A 75 -5.29 -7.17 -7.34
CA GLU A 75 -4.66 -7.42 -6.04
C GLU A 75 -3.18 -7.79 -6.22
N ILE A 76 -2.36 -7.37 -5.27
CA ILE A 76 -0.91 -7.59 -5.29
C ILE A 76 -0.54 -8.36 -4.04
N LYS A 77 -0.32 -9.67 -4.18
CA LYS A 77 -0.06 -10.57 -3.05
C LYS A 77 1.44 -10.75 -2.82
N PHE A 78 1.91 -10.33 -1.65
CA PHE A 78 3.23 -10.65 -1.12
C PHE A 78 3.13 -11.78 -0.08
N ALA A 79 4.27 -12.23 0.44
CA ALA A 79 4.31 -13.34 1.41
C ALA A 79 3.54 -13.04 2.71
N ASP A 80 3.64 -11.80 3.21
CA ASP A 80 3.10 -11.42 4.53
C ASP A 80 1.84 -10.53 4.46
N PHE A 81 1.53 -9.98 3.28
CA PHE A 81 0.39 -9.08 3.10
C PHE A 81 -0.03 -9.02 1.63
N THR A 82 -1.25 -8.54 1.39
CA THR A 82 -1.79 -8.25 0.06
C THR A 82 -2.18 -6.77 -0.01
N ILE A 83 -1.78 -6.08 -1.07
CA ILE A 83 -2.33 -4.76 -1.40
C ILE A 83 -3.59 -5.00 -2.23
N THR A 84 -4.72 -4.57 -1.72
CA THR A 84 -6.04 -4.67 -2.37
C THR A 84 -6.51 -3.27 -2.77
N PHE A 85 -7.35 -3.19 -3.80
CA PHE A 85 -8.00 -1.94 -4.20
C PHE A 85 -9.49 -2.05 -3.95
N ASN A 86 -9.99 -1.31 -2.96
CA ASN A 86 -11.36 -1.44 -2.47
C ASN A 86 -12.00 -0.09 -2.22
N LEU A 87 -13.35 -0.05 -2.24
CA LEU A 87 -14.10 1.10 -1.79
C LEU A 87 -13.90 1.29 -0.29
N ASN A 88 -13.50 2.49 0.11
CA ASN A 88 -13.46 2.84 1.52
C ASN A 88 -14.68 3.66 1.91
N LEU A 89 -15.74 2.95 2.33
CA LEU A 89 -17.03 3.55 2.70
C LEU A 89 -16.93 4.58 3.84
N LYS A 90 -15.83 4.60 4.61
CA LYS A 90 -15.60 5.64 5.62
C LYS A 90 -15.26 7.01 5.00
N TYR A 91 -14.77 7.03 3.76
CA TYR A 91 -14.30 8.25 3.09
C TYR A 91 -15.07 8.57 1.81
N SER A 92 -15.50 7.55 1.07
CA SER A 92 -16.25 7.71 -0.16
C SER A 92 -16.93 6.40 -0.56
N SER A 93 -18.19 6.47 -0.98
CA SER A 93 -18.91 5.32 -1.56
C SER A 93 -18.50 5.03 -3.00
N VAL A 94 -17.69 5.90 -3.63
CA VAL A 94 -17.36 5.82 -5.05
C VAL A 94 -15.86 5.85 -5.34
N THR A 95 -15.00 5.93 -4.32
CA THR A 95 -13.55 6.02 -4.52
C THR A 95 -12.87 4.72 -4.11
N MET A 96 -12.21 4.06 -5.07
CA MET A 96 -11.30 2.95 -4.78
C MET A 96 -9.97 3.48 -4.27
N VAL A 97 -9.45 2.82 -3.24
CA VAL A 97 -8.17 3.16 -2.60
C VAL A 97 -7.38 1.89 -2.30
N PRO A 98 -6.04 1.96 -2.23
CA PRO A 98 -5.21 0.84 -1.81
C PRO A 98 -5.38 0.59 -0.31
N LEU A 99 -5.54 -0.67 0.08
CA LEU A 99 -5.63 -1.13 1.47
C LEU A 99 -4.75 -2.37 1.65
N LEU A 100 -4.18 -2.52 2.84
CA LEU A 100 -3.50 -3.75 3.22
C LEU A 100 -4.48 -4.77 3.79
N SER A 101 -4.34 -6.01 3.35
CA SER A 101 -4.91 -7.17 4.01
C SER A 101 -3.82 -8.14 4.42
N GLN A 102 -3.91 -8.67 5.64
CA GLN A 102 -3.07 -9.77 6.15
C GLN A 102 -3.83 -11.10 6.22
N GLN A 103 -5.14 -11.09 5.93
CA GLN A 103 -5.97 -12.29 5.86
C GLN A 103 -6.23 -12.64 4.39
N GLU A 104 -6.41 -13.93 4.09
CA GLU A 104 -6.90 -14.36 2.78
C GLU A 104 -8.29 -13.74 2.57
N PHE A 105 -8.38 -12.82 1.60
CA PHE A 105 -9.65 -12.34 1.11
C PHE A 105 -10.06 -13.18 -0.09
N TYR A 106 -11.28 -13.69 -0.07
CA TYR A 106 -11.94 -14.16 -1.27
C TYR A 106 -12.57 -12.94 -1.93
N SER A 107 -11.83 -12.26 -2.80
CA SER A 107 -12.40 -11.28 -3.72
C SER A 107 -12.51 -11.91 -5.11
N ASP A 108 -13.45 -11.40 -5.90
CA ASP A 108 -13.54 -11.74 -7.33
C ASP A 108 -12.46 -11.01 -8.17
N ASN A 109 -11.57 -10.24 -7.52
CA ASN A 109 -10.51 -9.51 -8.22
C ASN A 109 -9.39 -10.47 -8.62
N TYR A 110 -8.78 -10.19 -9.76
CA TYR A 110 -7.59 -10.90 -10.19
C TYR A 110 -6.43 -10.63 -9.22
N VAL A 111 -5.68 -11.68 -8.86
CA VAL A 111 -4.56 -11.62 -7.92
C VAL A 111 -3.24 -11.82 -8.66
N ASN A 112 -2.37 -10.81 -8.62
CA ASN A 112 -0.98 -10.92 -9.01
C ASN A 112 -0.15 -11.43 -7.82
N SER A 113 0.26 -12.69 -7.89
CA SER A 113 1.13 -13.30 -6.88
C SER A 113 2.59 -12.86 -7.05
N PHE A 114 3.20 -12.41 -5.97
CA PHE A 114 4.63 -12.12 -5.83
C PHE A 114 5.25 -12.93 -4.68
N ASP A 115 4.55 -13.95 -4.18
CA ASP A 115 4.99 -14.89 -3.14
C ASP A 115 5.67 -16.14 -3.71
N ARG A 116 5.30 -16.55 -4.94
CA ARG A 116 5.84 -17.71 -5.65
C ARG A 116 5.73 -17.55 -7.17
N ASP A 117 6.60 -18.23 -7.89
CA ASP A 117 6.56 -18.35 -9.36
C ASP A 117 6.92 -19.79 -9.78
N GLU A 118 6.52 -20.20 -10.98
CA GLU A 118 6.87 -21.52 -11.52
C GLU A 118 8.32 -21.56 -12.04
N ASP A 119 8.81 -20.42 -12.56
CA ASP A 119 10.20 -20.30 -12.96
C ASP A 119 11.11 -20.24 -11.73
N TYR A 120 12.14 -21.08 -11.71
CA TYR A 120 13.03 -21.21 -10.54
C TYR A 120 13.75 -19.90 -10.21
N THR A 121 14.23 -19.16 -11.23
CA THR A 121 14.99 -17.93 -11.04
C THR A 121 14.08 -16.82 -10.52
N MET A 122 12.90 -16.68 -11.13
CA MET A 122 11.87 -15.74 -10.69
C MET A 122 11.40 -16.05 -9.27
N ASN A 123 11.11 -17.32 -8.97
CA ASN A 123 10.67 -17.76 -7.65
C ASN A 123 11.71 -17.44 -6.57
N ARG A 124 12.99 -17.66 -6.85
CA ARG A 124 14.08 -17.33 -5.92
C ARG A 124 14.22 -15.81 -5.72
N LEU A 125 14.11 -15.02 -6.79
CA LEU A 125 14.14 -13.57 -6.71
C LEU A 125 12.96 -13.02 -5.90
N MET A 126 11.75 -13.53 -6.12
CA MET A 126 10.56 -13.17 -5.35
C MET A 126 10.69 -13.56 -3.89
N TYR A 127 11.24 -14.74 -3.59
CA TYR A 127 11.52 -15.14 -2.22
C TYR A 127 12.47 -14.15 -1.53
N ASP A 128 13.62 -13.84 -2.14
CA ASP A 128 14.59 -12.90 -1.57
C ASP A 128 14.03 -11.48 -1.44
N MET A 129 13.18 -11.05 -2.37
CA MET A 129 12.42 -9.79 -2.29
C MET A 129 11.53 -9.75 -1.05
N ASN A 130 10.71 -10.78 -0.82
CA ASN A 130 9.82 -10.82 0.35
C ASN A 130 10.61 -10.85 1.68
N VAL A 131 11.73 -11.58 1.72
CA VAL A 131 12.63 -11.59 2.88
C VAL A 131 13.20 -10.19 3.14
N GLU A 132 13.62 -9.47 2.10
CA GLU A 132 14.16 -8.12 2.27
C GLU A 132 13.08 -7.12 2.69
N ILE A 133 11.86 -7.20 2.13
CA ILE A 133 10.71 -6.39 2.54
C ILE A 133 10.46 -6.55 4.04
N ARG A 134 10.31 -7.79 4.52
CA ARG A 134 10.08 -8.09 5.94
C ARG A 134 11.18 -7.49 6.81
N LYS A 135 12.44 -7.73 6.46
CA LYS A 135 13.60 -7.24 7.20
C LYS A 135 13.64 -5.70 7.28
N LEU A 136 13.31 -5.00 6.20
CA LEU A 136 13.31 -3.54 6.19
C LEU A 136 12.16 -2.96 7.02
N LEU A 137 10.98 -3.59 6.98
CA LEU A 137 9.85 -3.23 7.83
C LEU A 137 10.17 -3.42 9.32
N GLU A 138 10.76 -4.54 9.71
CA GLU A 138 11.20 -4.82 11.09
C GLU A 138 12.24 -3.81 11.60
N LYS A 139 13.02 -3.22 10.70
CA LYS A 139 13.99 -2.16 11.03
C LYS A 139 13.37 -0.75 11.11
N GLY A 140 12.07 -0.61 10.84
CA GLY A 140 11.37 0.66 10.88
C GLY A 140 11.61 1.55 9.66
N TYR A 141 11.96 0.97 8.50
CA TYR A 141 11.96 1.71 7.23
C TYR A 141 10.53 1.86 6.70
N TYR A 142 10.35 2.91 5.90
CA TYR A 142 9.15 3.14 5.11
C TYR A 142 9.41 2.63 3.70
N LEU A 143 8.50 1.83 3.15
CA LEU A 143 8.68 1.18 1.86
C LEU A 143 7.70 1.73 0.83
N GLU A 144 8.22 2.20 -0.30
CA GLU A 144 7.45 2.49 -1.49
C GLU A 144 7.57 1.29 -2.46
N ILE A 145 6.74 0.26 -2.22
CA ILE A 145 6.75 -0.97 -3.04
C ILE A 145 5.98 -0.75 -4.35
N ILE A 146 4.88 0.00 -4.28
CA ILE A 146 4.19 0.54 -5.45
C ILE A 146 4.26 2.06 -5.40
N PRO A 147 4.31 2.76 -6.56
CA PRO A 147 4.46 4.21 -6.60
C PRO A 147 3.37 4.92 -5.80
N ASN A 148 3.74 6.02 -5.13
CA ASN A 148 2.83 6.86 -4.36
C ASN A 148 2.19 6.18 -3.14
N THR A 149 2.89 5.18 -2.58
CA THR A 149 2.52 4.57 -1.29
C THR A 149 3.66 4.63 -0.30
N VAL A 150 3.29 4.57 0.96
CA VAL A 150 4.22 4.33 2.05
C VAL A 150 3.67 3.21 2.92
N ILE A 151 4.42 2.11 2.97
CA ILE A 151 4.14 0.93 3.79
C ILE A 151 5.14 0.88 4.93
N PHE A 152 4.68 0.68 6.16
CA PHE A 152 5.56 0.56 7.33
C PHE A 152 4.91 -0.28 8.43
N GLN A 153 5.77 -0.86 9.27
CA GLN A 153 5.32 -1.54 10.49
C GLN A 153 5.05 -0.50 11.58
N ASP A 154 3.79 -0.41 12.03
CA ASP A 154 3.44 0.22 13.30
C ASP A 154 3.37 -0.87 14.39
N TYR A 155 3.42 -0.49 15.67
CA TYR A 155 3.57 -1.37 16.84
C TYR A 155 3.12 -2.83 16.63
N ASP A 156 1.83 -3.04 16.29
CA ASP A 156 1.25 -4.38 16.10
C ASP A 156 0.72 -4.65 14.67
N SER A 157 0.85 -3.72 13.73
CA SER A 157 0.19 -3.83 12.43
C SER A 157 0.93 -3.14 11.31
N LEU A 158 0.90 -3.73 10.12
CA LEU A 158 1.36 -3.08 8.90
C LEU A 158 0.36 -2.00 8.48
N LYS A 159 0.86 -0.81 8.14
CA LYS A 159 0.06 0.33 7.67
C LYS A 159 0.48 0.74 6.28
N LEU A 160 -0.49 1.20 5.49
CA LEU A 160 -0.30 1.78 4.16
C LEU A 160 -0.97 3.14 4.12
N PHE A 161 -0.19 4.15 3.76
CA PHE A 161 -0.70 5.46 3.34
C PHE A 161 -0.40 5.67 1.87
N PHE A 162 -1.19 6.49 1.20
CA PHE A 162 -1.11 6.71 -0.23
C PHE A 162 -1.46 8.16 -0.56
N SER A 163 -0.98 8.61 -1.73
CA SER A 163 -1.32 9.93 -2.26
C SER A 163 -2.63 9.90 -3.05
N LYS A 164 -3.12 11.09 -3.42
CA LYS A 164 -4.33 11.25 -4.24
C LYS A 164 -4.25 10.57 -5.61
N GLU A 165 -3.04 10.42 -6.16
CA GLU A 165 -2.76 9.83 -7.48
C GLU A 165 -3.20 8.36 -7.57
N LEU A 166 -3.31 7.65 -6.44
CA LEU A 166 -3.79 6.26 -6.40
C LEU A 166 -5.31 6.10 -6.26
N THR A 167 -6.06 7.19 -6.25
CA THR A 167 -7.52 7.13 -6.13
C THR A 167 -8.19 7.08 -7.50
N SER A 168 -9.19 6.21 -7.67
CA SER A 168 -10.04 6.17 -8.86
C SER A 168 -11.52 6.20 -8.47
N LYS A 169 -12.30 7.03 -9.18
CA LYS A 169 -13.75 7.04 -9.03
C LYS A 169 -14.36 5.90 -9.83
N ILE A 170 -15.27 5.15 -9.23
CA ILE A 170 -16.15 4.23 -9.94
C ILE A 170 -17.23 5.08 -10.61
N ALA A 171 -17.35 4.96 -11.94
CA ALA A 171 -18.34 5.66 -12.75
C ALA A 171 -19.69 4.93 -12.70
#